data_AF-A0A9E0MQJ4-F1
#
_entry.id   AF-A0A9E0MQJ4-F1
#
_cell.length_a   1.000
_cell.length_b   1.000
_cell.length_c   1.000
_cell.angle_alpha   90.00
_cell.angle_beta   90.00
_cell.angle_gamma   90.00
#
_symmetry.space_group_name_H-M   'P 1'
#
loop_
_entity.id
_entity.type
_entity.pdbx_description
1 polymer ?
#
loop_
_entity_poly.entity_id
_entity_poly.type
_entity_poly.pdbx_seq_one_letter_code
_entity_poly.pdbx_strand_id
1 'polypeptide(L)'
;MRALLAVLVATLAVLVPAAARAEPTTVAFLPLDADRRLTLYSNAVATALAAEVRTAGFPVAVVSDVAAVPRGAWLVVDGRLVARGRGAAIELRVRDPEAGRDVIRLAEAAPTLADLDVATRTLAAALARTLAAERAARTPPPPTPPTPPPPDAPPPAPPTPPPPDPRPLATVTVRARTLRDRAGPPIDAAALTRRALGRLVDRLGYRLAGDGEGAALTITADILGLTADFQGTVPIGRGRLRVTVADARGPLFDRVVRTDTVVGSRGDRIDTLVRLVAAQAVDVALPRVRERLAARRPR
;
A
#
# COMPACT_ATOMS: atom_id res chain seq x y z
N MET A 1 30.08 18.36 -57.15
CA MET A 1 29.68 19.51 -56.29
C MET A 1 28.20 19.37 -55.98
N ARG A 2 27.83 19.41 -54.67
CA ARG A 2 26.68 20.10 -54.03
C ARG A 2 25.30 20.02 -54.75
N ALA A 3 24.14 19.75 -54.16
CA ALA A 3 23.61 19.70 -52.80
C ALA A 3 22.17 19.09 -52.91
N LEU A 4 21.72 18.20 -52.02
CA LEU A 4 20.90 18.50 -50.83
C LEU A 4 19.52 19.14 -51.15
N LEU A 5 18.43 18.38 -50.97
CA LEU A 5 17.29 18.87 -50.18
C LEU A 5 16.41 17.70 -49.72
N ALA A 6 16.49 17.41 -48.43
CA ALA A 6 15.61 16.50 -47.71
C ALA A 6 14.29 17.21 -47.40
N VAL A 7 13.16 16.58 -47.71
CA VAL A 7 11.84 17.00 -47.20
C VAL A 7 11.58 16.23 -45.92
N LEU A 8 11.69 16.95 -44.81
CA LEU A 8 11.45 16.53 -43.44
C LEU A 8 9.93 16.35 -43.22
N VAL A 9 9.48 15.11 -43.07
CA VAL A 9 8.13 14.81 -42.56
C VAL A 9 8.17 14.99 -41.04
N ALA A 10 7.64 16.11 -40.56
CA ALA A 10 7.46 16.38 -39.14
C ALA A 10 6.29 15.55 -38.60
N THR A 11 6.60 14.44 -37.93
CA THR A 11 5.66 13.65 -37.13
C THR A 11 5.25 14.47 -35.90
N LEU A 12 4.03 14.98 -35.93
CA LEU A 12 3.39 15.66 -34.80
C LEU A 12 3.12 14.63 -33.69
N ALA A 13 4.02 14.53 -32.72
CA ALA A 13 3.81 13.74 -31.52
C ALA A 13 2.72 14.41 -30.67
N VAL A 14 1.53 13.80 -30.65
CA VAL A 14 0.46 14.15 -29.71
C VAL A 14 0.96 13.79 -28.31
N LEU A 15 1.42 14.81 -27.57
CA LEU A 15 1.64 14.71 -26.13
C LEU A 15 0.30 14.44 -25.47
N VAL A 16 0.05 13.17 -25.11
CA VAL A 16 -1.00 12.84 -24.14
C VAL A 16 -0.54 13.43 -22.81
N PRO A 17 -1.26 14.40 -22.21
CA PRO A 17 -0.92 14.86 -20.89
C PRO A 17 -1.10 13.67 -19.96
N ALA A 18 0.01 13.18 -19.40
CA ALA A 18 -0.01 12.28 -18.27
C ALA A 18 -0.79 13.00 -17.17
N ALA A 19 -2.04 12.59 -16.95
CA ALA A 19 -2.81 13.06 -15.83
C ALA A 19 -1.99 12.75 -14.58
N ALA A 20 -1.38 13.79 -14.01
CA ALA A 20 -0.77 13.74 -12.71
C ALA A 20 -1.87 13.25 -11.76
N ARG A 21 -1.82 11.98 -11.38
CA ARG A 21 -2.67 11.43 -10.34
C ARG A 21 -2.32 12.24 -9.11
N ALA A 22 -3.20 13.16 -8.72
CA ALA A 22 -3.05 13.92 -7.49
C ALA A 22 -2.79 12.90 -6.37
N GLU A 23 -1.64 13.03 -5.72
CA GLU A 23 -1.31 12.15 -4.60
C GLU A 23 -2.44 12.23 -3.58
N PRO A 24 -2.90 11.11 -3.01
CA PRO A 24 -3.92 11.15 -1.99
C PRO A 24 -3.38 11.99 -0.82
N THR A 25 -4.03 13.10 -0.53
CA THR A 25 -3.63 14.04 0.55
C THR A 25 -4.58 14.03 1.73
N THR A 26 -5.77 13.42 1.59
CA THR A 26 -6.85 13.48 2.57
C THR A 26 -6.64 12.45 3.69
N VAL A 27 -6.77 12.84 4.95
CA VAL A 27 -6.80 11.92 6.08
C VAL A 27 -8.25 11.59 6.40
N ALA A 28 -8.61 10.30 6.42
CA ALA A 28 -9.95 9.87 6.80
C ALA A 28 -10.02 9.61 8.31
N PHE A 29 -10.95 10.26 8.99
CA PHE A 29 -11.22 10.02 10.41
C PHE A 29 -12.45 9.15 10.55
N LEU A 30 -12.27 7.99 11.19
CA LEU A 30 -13.37 7.12 11.59
C LEU A 30 -13.91 7.53 12.97
N PRO A 31 -15.17 7.21 13.27
CA PRO A 31 -15.73 7.43 14.59
C PRO A 31 -14.97 6.59 15.62
N LEU A 32 -14.74 7.18 16.79
CA LEU A 32 -14.05 6.50 17.87
C LEU A 32 -14.99 5.47 18.51
N ASP A 33 -14.54 4.23 18.63
CA ASP A 33 -15.24 3.27 19.49
C ASP A 33 -15.19 3.79 20.92
N ALA A 34 -16.25 3.61 21.70
CA ALA A 34 -16.25 4.06 23.09
C ALA A 34 -16.92 3.04 23.99
N ASP A 35 -16.37 2.88 25.18
CA ASP A 35 -17.07 2.18 26.24
C ASP A 35 -18.43 2.85 26.50
N ARG A 36 -19.43 2.09 26.95
CA ARG A 36 -20.83 2.57 27.10
C ARG A 36 -20.98 3.91 27.85
N ARG A 37 -20.09 4.18 28.81
CA ARG A 37 -20.09 5.42 29.61
C ARG A 37 -19.57 6.63 28.84
N LEU A 38 -18.81 6.41 27.77
CA LEU A 38 -18.11 7.44 26.99
C LEU A 38 -18.69 7.64 25.59
N THR A 39 -19.73 6.89 25.22
CA THR A 39 -20.37 6.96 23.90
C THR A 39 -20.84 8.38 23.53
N LEU A 40 -21.28 9.17 24.51
CA LEU A 40 -21.69 10.56 24.26
C LEU A 40 -20.51 11.49 23.90
N TYR A 41 -19.29 11.11 24.27
CA TYR A 41 -18.07 11.89 24.03
C TYR A 41 -17.32 11.45 22.78
N SER A 42 -17.60 10.26 22.23
CA SER A 42 -16.84 9.70 21.11
C SER A 42 -16.86 10.59 19.87
N ASN A 43 -18.05 11.06 19.49
CA ASN A 43 -18.22 11.92 18.32
C ASN A 43 -17.63 13.32 18.55
N ALA A 44 -17.79 13.86 19.77
CA ALA A 44 -17.21 15.16 20.13
C ALA A 44 -15.68 15.13 20.04
N VAL A 45 -15.04 14.10 20.61
CA VAL A 45 -13.58 13.91 20.52
C VAL A 45 -13.14 13.67 19.08
N ALA A 46 -13.82 12.82 18.33
CA ALA A 46 -13.49 12.56 16.92
C ALA A 46 -13.55 13.84 16.07
N THR A 47 -14.58 14.66 16.28
CA THR A 47 -14.78 15.93 15.58
C THR A 47 -13.70 16.95 15.96
N ALA A 48 -13.36 17.05 17.24
CA ALA A 48 -12.30 17.93 17.74
C ALA A 48 -10.92 17.53 17.18
N LEU A 49 -10.56 16.24 17.21
CA LEU A 49 -9.33 15.74 16.60
C LEU A 49 -9.27 16.07 15.10
N ALA A 50 -10.37 15.84 14.38
CA ALA A 50 -10.45 16.13 12.95
C ALA A 50 -10.30 17.64 12.67
N ALA A 51 -10.86 18.51 13.51
CA ALA A 51 -10.74 19.95 13.37
C ALA A 51 -9.29 20.42 13.56
N GLU A 52 -8.62 19.96 14.62
CA GLU A 52 -7.21 20.30 14.89
C GLU A 52 -6.27 19.84 13.78
N VAL A 53 -6.48 18.64 13.24
CA VAL A 53 -5.68 18.12 12.11
C VAL A 53 -5.92 18.92 10.82
N ARG A 54 -7.13 19.44 10.61
CA ARG A 54 -7.38 20.40 9.51
C ARG A 54 -6.62 21.71 9.71
N THR A 55 -6.62 22.25 10.92
CA THR A 55 -5.86 23.47 11.26
C THR A 55 -4.35 23.27 11.01
N ALA A 56 -3.84 22.05 11.24
CA ALA A 56 -2.46 21.69 10.92
C ALA A 56 -2.17 21.53 9.41
N GLY A 57 -3.14 21.82 8.53
CA GLY A 57 -2.95 21.83 7.08
C GLY A 57 -3.18 20.49 6.37
N PHE A 58 -3.76 19.50 7.07
CA PHE A 58 -4.13 18.22 6.44
C PHE A 58 -5.61 18.25 6.03
N PRO A 59 -5.95 17.98 4.75
CA PRO A 59 -7.35 17.80 4.36
C PRO A 59 -7.94 16.61 5.13
N VAL A 60 -9.07 16.77 5.81
CA VAL A 60 -9.70 15.70 6.61
C VAL A 60 -11.12 15.43 6.14
N ALA A 61 -11.40 14.16 5.88
CA ALA A 61 -12.76 13.64 5.69
C ALA A 61 -13.21 12.88 6.94
N VAL A 62 -14.26 13.38 7.60
CA VAL A 62 -14.91 12.65 8.71
C VAL A 62 -15.90 11.67 8.11
N VAL A 63 -15.72 10.39 8.42
CA VAL A 63 -16.53 9.29 7.88
C VAL A 63 -17.51 8.88 8.97
N SER A 64 -18.81 8.84 8.67
CA SER A 64 -19.83 8.37 9.62
C SER A 64 -19.82 6.84 9.73
N ASP A 65 -20.43 6.30 10.80
CA ASP A 65 -20.46 4.85 11.13
C ASP A 65 -20.97 3.94 10.00
N VAL A 66 -21.62 4.50 8.98
CA VAL A 66 -22.26 3.79 7.86
C VAL A 66 -21.63 4.13 6.50
N ALA A 67 -20.75 5.13 6.45
CA ALA A 67 -20.16 5.60 5.20
C ALA A 67 -18.85 4.86 4.87
N ALA A 68 -18.66 4.53 3.61
CA ALA A 68 -17.41 3.96 3.12
C ALA A 68 -16.29 5.02 3.18
N VAL A 69 -15.08 4.61 3.58
CA VAL A 69 -13.90 5.48 3.63
C VAL A 69 -13.61 6.06 2.24
N PRO A 70 -13.34 7.38 2.13
CA PRO A 70 -13.04 8.03 0.85
C PRO A 70 -11.85 7.40 0.11
N ARG A 71 -11.98 7.28 -1.21
CA ARG A 71 -10.99 6.61 -2.08
C ARG A 71 -9.68 7.38 -2.29
N GLY A 72 -9.65 8.66 -1.92
CA GLY A 72 -8.45 9.49 -1.89
C GLY A 72 -7.83 9.63 -0.49
N ALA A 73 -8.29 8.86 0.49
CA ALA A 73 -7.69 8.87 1.82
C ALA A 73 -6.26 8.33 1.76
N TRP A 74 -5.30 9.15 2.16
CA TRP A 74 -3.90 8.88 2.32
C TRP A 74 -3.63 7.98 3.53
N LEU A 75 -4.25 8.33 4.65
CA LEU A 75 -4.17 7.63 5.92
C LEU A 75 -5.57 7.57 6.54
N VAL A 76 -5.84 6.51 7.28
CA VAL A 76 -7.06 6.31 8.06
C VAL A 76 -6.70 6.41 9.52
N VAL A 77 -7.40 7.26 10.26
CA VAL A 77 -7.28 7.39 11.70
C VAL A 77 -8.49 6.71 12.32
N ASP A 78 -8.24 5.64 13.06
CA ASP A 78 -9.22 4.97 13.91
C ASP A 78 -8.82 5.13 15.38
N GLY A 79 -9.74 4.84 16.29
CA GLY A 79 -9.41 4.93 17.70
C GLY A 79 -10.53 4.53 18.64
N ARG A 80 -10.20 4.53 19.93
CA ARG A 80 -11.08 4.12 21.01
C ARG A 80 -10.98 5.03 22.23
N LEU A 81 -12.11 5.31 22.86
CA LEU A 81 -12.21 5.85 24.21
C LEU A 81 -12.43 4.73 25.22
N VAL A 82 -11.50 4.60 26.16
CA VAL A 82 -11.52 3.59 27.22
C VAL A 82 -11.72 4.26 28.57
N ALA A 83 -12.69 3.80 29.35
CA ALA A 83 -12.92 4.36 30.68
C ALA A 83 -11.78 4.01 31.64
N ARG A 84 -11.26 5.00 32.37
CA ARG A 84 -10.16 4.84 33.32
C ARG A 84 -10.49 5.54 34.63
N GLY A 85 -11.08 4.81 35.57
CA GLY A 85 -11.48 5.36 36.86
C GLY A 85 -12.48 6.52 36.72
N ARG A 86 -12.06 7.74 37.07
CA ARG A 86 -12.85 8.98 36.93
C ARG A 86 -12.60 9.72 35.59
N GLY A 87 -11.68 9.24 34.78
CA GLY A 87 -11.30 9.81 33.48
C GLY A 87 -11.40 8.80 32.35
N ALA A 88 -10.64 9.04 31.28
CA ALA A 88 -10.66 8.25 30.06
C ALA A 88 -9.29 8.22 29.38
N ALA A 89 -9.00 7.18 28.61
CA ALA A 89 -7.87 7.15 27.69
C ALA A 89 -8.38 7.20 26.25
N ILE A 90 -7.75 8.03 25.42
CA ILE A 90 -7.99 8.13 23.98
C ILE A 90 -6.85 7.38 23.30
N GLU A 91 -7.17 6.26 22.66
CA GLU A 91 -6.21 5.46 21.89
C GLU A 91 -6.50 5.70 20.41
N LEU A 92 -5.55 6.26 19.67
CA LEU A 92 -5.60 6.44 18.23
C LEU A 92 -4.65 5.50 17.53
N ARG A 93 -5.05 5.09 16.34
CA ARG A 93 -4.26 4.27 15.44
C ARG A 93 -4.32 4.91 14.07
N VAL A 94 -3.14 5.14 13.50
CA VAL A 94 -3.00 5.63 12.13
C VAL A 94 -2.62 4.45 11.27
N ARG A 95 -3.42 4.24 10.24
CA ARG A 95 -3.28 3.13 9.29
C ARG A 95 -3.05 3.67 7.89
N ASP A 96 -2.16 2.99 7.17
CA ASP A 96 -2.03 3.15 5.73
C ASP A 96 -2.98 2.15 5.04
N PRO A 97 -4.08 2.61 4.41
CA PRO A 97 -5.04 1.73 3.76
C PRO A 97 -4.44 1.00 2.55
N GLU A 98 -3.41 1.54 1.90
CA GLU A 98 -2.75 0.90 0.75
C GLU A 98 -1.78 -0.20 1.20
N ALA A 99 -1.05 0.03 2.28
CA ALA A 99 -0.13 -0.94 2.84
C ALA A 99 -0.81 -1.98 3.74
N GLY A 100 -2.06 -1.74 4.16
CA GLY A 100 -2.82 -2.61 5.05
C GLY A 100 -2.13 -2.80 6.41
N ARG A 101 -1.36 -1.81 6.85
CA ARG A 101 -0.52 -1.88 8.05
C ARG A 101 -0.76 -0.70 8.98
N ASP A 102 -0.52 -0.95 10.26
CA ASP A 102 -0.45 0.10 11.27
C ASP A 102 0.81 0.89 11.04
N VAL A 103 0.65 2.18 10.84
CA VAL A 103 1.77 3.10 10.75
C VAL A 103 2.16 3.52 12.15
N ILE A 104 1.18 3.87 12.98
CA ILE A 104 1.44 4.29 14.35
C ILE A 104 0.26 4.03 15.28
N ARG A 105 0.55 3.98 16.59
CA ARG A 105 -0.44 4.10 17.64
C ARG A 105 -0.03 5.23 18.57
N LEU A 106 -1.00 6.07 18.90
CA LEU A 106 -0.85 7.16 19.86
C LEU A 106 -1.90 6.93 20.93
N ALA A 107 -1.56 7.13 22.19
CA ALA A 107 -2.52 7.02 23.27
C ALA A 107 -2.32 8.20 24.20
N GLU A 108 -3.40 8.75 24.73
CA GLU A 108 -3.29 9.77 25.76
C GLU A 108 -4.39 9.64 26.81
N ALA A 109 -3.99 9.80 28.07
CA ALA A 109 -4.88 9.63 29.22
C ALA A 109 -5.33 10.98 29.78
N ALA A 110 -6.64 11.11 29.98
CA ALA A 110 -7.27 12.20 30.70
C ALA A 110 -7.57 11.73 32.14
N PRO A 111 -6.97 12.35 33.18
CA PRO A 111 -7.21 11.97 34.58
C PRO A 111 -8.67 12.10 34.99
N THR A 112 -9.37 13.10 34.44
CA THR A 112 -10.81 13.32 34.59
C THR A 112 -11.48 13.57 33.25
N LEU A 113 -12.81 13.50 33.19
CA LEU A 113 -13.57 13.86 31.97
C LEU A 113 -13.43 15.34 31.58
N ALA A 114 -13.15 16.24 32.54
CA ALA A 114 -12.89 17.65 32.24
C ALA A 114 -11.55 17.83 31.51
N ASP A 115 -10.60 16.92 31.71
CA ASP A 115 -9.29 16.94 31.06
C ASP A 115 -9.31 16.34 29.64
N LEU A 116 -10.46 15.84 29.18
CA LEU A 116 -10.59 15.17 27.88
C LEU A 116 -10.23 16.11 26.72
N ASP A 117 -10.56 17.40 26.82
CA ASP A 117 -10.23 18.40 25.81
C ASP A 117 -8.72 18.66 25.74
N VAL A 118 -8.05 18.65 26.90
CA VAL A 118 -6.59 18.81 26.99
C VAL A 118 -5.90 17.58 26.37
N ALA A 119 -6.32 16.37 26.75
CA ALA A 119 -5.80 15.14 26.18
C ALA A 119 -6.03 15.08 24.65
N THR A 120 -7.21 15.52 24.19
CA THR A 120 -7.56 15.59 22.76
C THR A 120 -6.63 16.51 21.98
N ARG A 121 -6.37 17.73 22.48
CA ARG A 121 -5.45 18.68 21.83
C ARG A 121 -4.01 18.17 21.79
N THR A 122 -3.52 17.62 22.90
CA THR A 122 -2.18 17.02 22.97
C THR A 122 -2.01 15.91 21.94
N LEU A 123 -3.01 15.03 21.85
CA LEU A 123 -3.04 13.92 20.93
C LEU A 123 -3.16 14.35 19.47
N ALA A 124 -3.97 15.38 19.17
CA ALA A 124 -4.05 15.98 17.85
C ALA A 124 -2.72 16.60 17.39
N ALA A 125 -2.02 17.31 18.29
CA ALA A 125 -0.71 17.88 18.00
C ALA A 125 0.34 16.80 17.74
N ALA A 126 0.32 15.70 18.50
CA ALA A 126 1.17 14.54 18.25
C ALA A 126 0.87 13.91 16.88
N LEU A 127 -0.41 13.71 16.57
CA LEU A 127 -0.86 13.19 15.29
C LEU A 127 -0.42 14.07 14.12
N ALA A 128 -0.58 15.39 14.21
CA ALA A 128 -0.15 16.33 13.18
C ALA A 128 1.36 16.25 12.90
N ARG A 129 2.19 16.15 13.94
CA ARG A 129 3.64 15.96 13.79
C ARG A 129 3.97 14.64 13.07
N THR A 130 3.29 13.56 13.43
CA THR A 130 3.46 12.28 12.75
C THR A 130 3.05 12.34 11.28
N LEU A 131 1.90 12.96 10.99
CA LEU A 131 1.44 13.14 9.61
C LEU A 131 2.45 13.97 8.79
N ALA A 132 3.06 14.99 9.38
CA ALA A 132 4.10 15.77 8.70
C ALA A 132 5.35 14.92 8.40
N ALA A 133 5.80 14.10 9.35
CA ALA A 133 6.93 13.19 9.16
C ALA A 133 6.66 12.14 8.07
N GLU A 134 5.48 11.52 8.08
CA GLU A 134 5.06 10.55 7.04
C GLU A 134 4.97 11.19 5.66
N ARG A 135 4.56 12.47 5.57
CA ARG A 135 4.54 13.21 4.31
C ARG A 135 5.96 13.48 3.81
N ALA A 136 6.82 13.98 4.69
CA ALA A 136 8.22 14.26 4.36
C ALA A 136 8.99 13.00 3.91
N ALA A 137 8.72 11.84 4.51
CA ALA A 137 9.33 10.58 4.12
C ALA A 137 8.91 10.09 2.72
N ARG A 138 7.74 10.54 2.22
CA ARG A 138 7.22 10.17 0.90
C ARG A 138 7.55 11.18 -0.19
N THR A 139 7.83 12.44 0.17
CA THR A 139 8.27 13.47 -0.77
C THR A 139 9.75 13.27 -1.10
N PRO A 140 10.14 13.05 -2.37
CA PRO A 140 11.55 13.01 -2.74
C PRO A 140 12.22 14.37 -2.44
N PRO A 141 13.49 14.39 -2.00
CA PRO A 141 14.19 15.65 -1.74
C PRO A 141 14.22 16.52 -3.01
N PRO A 142 14.12 17.85 -2.88
CA PRO A 142 14.27 18.74 -4.02
C PRO A 142 15.64 18.48 -4.68
N PRO A 143 15.73 18.49 -6.02
CA PRO A 143 17.01 18.40 -6.69
C PRO A 143 17.91 19.54 -6.18
N THR A 144 19.11 19.19 -5.72
CA THR A 144 20.09 20.19 -5.28
C THR A 144 20.39 21.16 -6.42
N PRO A 145 20.48 22.48 -6.17
CA PRO A 145 20.88 23.44 -7.18
C PRO A 145 22.25 23.04 -7.76
N PRO A 146 22.46 23.12 -9.08
CA PRO A 146 23.73 22.76 -9.68
C PRO A 146 24.83 23.66 -9.10
N THR A 147 25.83 23.05 -8.48
CA THR A 147 27.03 23.75 -8.01
C THR A 147 27.69 24.42 -9.21
N PRO A 148 28.11 25.70 -9.12
CA PRO A 148 28.92 26.31 -10.19
C PRO A 148 30.15 25.42 -10.44
N PRO A 149 30.52 25.18 -11.71
CA PRO A 149 31.60 24.25 -12.03
C PRO A 149 32.91 24.75 -11.42
N PRO A 150 33.65 23.92 -10.66
CA PRO A 150 35.01 24.25 -10.26
C PRO A 150 35.89 24.36 -11.52
N PRO A 151 36.90 25.23 -11.54
CA PRO A 151 37.89 25.26 -12.61
C PRO A 151 38.59 23.89 -12.69
N ASP A 152 38.48 23.24 -13.86
CA ASP A 152 39.25 22.09 -14.34
C ASP A 152 39.58 21.00 -13.30
N ALA A 153 38.57 20.50 -12.58
CA ALA A 153 38.69 19.18 -11.98
C ALA A 153 38.71 18.14 -13.12
N PRO A 154 39.67 17.19 -13.14
CA PRO A 154 39.62 16.08 -14.09
C PRO A 154 38.25 15.39 -13.96
N PRO A 155 37.62 14.99 -15.07
CA PRO A 155 36.27 14.46 -15.06
C PRO A 155 36.16 13.35 -13.99
N PRO A 156 35.15 13.39 -13.11
CA PRO A 156 34.99 12.37 -12.09
C PRO A 156 34.99 11.01 -12.78
N ALA A 157 35.80 10.09 -12.26
CA ALA A 157 35.82 8.73 -12.76
C ALA A 157 34.37 8.23 -12.83
N PRO A 158 33.94 7.64 -13.96
CA PRO A 158 32.56 7.18 -14.11
C PRO A 158 32.21 6.32 -12.89
N PRO A 159 31.04 6.56 -12.25
CA PRO A 159 30.62 5.77 -11.11
C PRO A 159 30.73 4.31 -11.50
N THR A 160 31.48 3.54 -10.72
CA THR A 160 31.59 2.10 -10.94
C THR A 160 30.17 1.56 -10.85
N PRO A 161 29.64 0.92 -11.91
CA PRO A 161 28.30 0.39 -11.86
C PRO A 161 28.20 -0.55 -10.65
N PRO A 162 27.08 -0.51 -9.90
CA PRO A 162 26.91 -1.42 -8.77
C PRO A 162 27.12 -2.85 -9.26
N PRO A 163 27.80 -3.70 -8.47
CA PRO A 163 28.04 -5.08 -8.86
C PRO A 163 26.70 -5.75 -9.22
N PRO A 164 26.62 -6.48 -10.35
CA PRO A 164 25.39 -7.13 -10.77
C PRO A 164 24.86 -8.04 -9.66
N ASP A 165 23.58 -7.93 -9.32
CA ASP A 165 22.94 -8.85 -8.38
C ASP A 165 22.99 -10.28 -8.96
N PRO A 166 23.72 -11.21 -8.31
CA PRO A 166 23.93 -12.56 -8.84
C PRO A 166 22.68 -13.44 -8.76
N ARG A 167 21.60 -12.96 -8.12
CA ARG A 167 20.37 -13.75 -7.98
C ARG A 167 19.75 -14.10 -9.35
N PRO A 168 19.30 -15.35 -9.53
CA PRO A 168 18.62 -15.78 -10.74
C PRO A 168 17.31 -15.03 -10.95
N LEU A 169 16.93 -14.88 -12.21
CA LEU A 169 15.73 -14.14 -12.62
C LEU A 169 14.45 -14.98 -12.53
N ALA A 170 13.35 -14.34 -12.18
CA ALA A 170 12.01 -14.91 -12.18
C ALA A 170 10.99 -13.98 -12.85
N THR A 171 10.16 -14.51 -13.74
CA THR A 171 9.02 -13.79 -14.32
C THR A 171 7.76 -14.03 -13.51
N VAL A 172 6.94 -12.97 -13.38
CA VAL A 172 5.62 -13.05 -12.73
C VAL A 172 4.56 -12.57 -13.70
N THR A 173 3.67 -13.47 -14.08
CA THR A 173 2.49 -13.18 -14.89
C THR A 173 1.23 -13.34 -14.05
N VAL A 174 0.34 -12.36 -14.08
CA VAL A 174 -0.94 -12.46 -13.39
C VAL A 174 -2.07 -12.19 -14.36
N ARG A 175 -3.07 -13.07 -14.37
CA ARG A 175 -4.31 -12.88 -15.12
C ARG A 175 -5.45 -12.70 -14.15
N ALA A 176 -6.17 -11.60 -14.28
CA ALA A 176 -7.34 -11.31 -13.48
C ALA A 176 -8.34 -10.51 -14.30
N ARG A 177 -9.62 -10.65 -13.95
CA ARG A 177 -10.62 -9.65 -14.36
C ARG A 177 -10.48 -8.43 -13.46
N THR A 178 -10.69 -7.26 -14.05
CA THR A 178 -10.82 -6.03 -13.29
C THR A 178 -12.03 -6.12 -12.37
N LEU A 179 -11.82 -5.83 -11.08
CA LEU A 179 -12.90 -5.82 -10.11
C LEU A 179 -13.46 -4.42 -9.98
N ARG A 180 -14.71 -4.32 -9.51
CA ARG A 180 -15.33 -3.03 -9.19
C ARG A 180 -15.63 -2.99 -7.71
N ASP A 181 -15.21 -1.91 -7.09
CA ASP A 181 -15.72 -1.52 -5.78
C ASP A 181 -17.05 -0.78 -5.98
N ARG A 182 -18.02 -0.99 -5.08
CA ARG A 182 -19.43 -0.57 -5.21
C ARG A 182 -19.61 0.93 -5.41
N ALA A 183 -18.62 1.74 -5.05
CA ALA A 183 -18.65 3.18 -5.29
C ALA A 183 -17.46 3.69 -6.14
N GLY A 184 -16.57 2.83 -6.68
CA GLY A 184 -15.16 3.16 -6.98
C GLY A 184 -14.62 2.94 -8.38
N PRO A 185 -13.39 3.44 -8.67
CA PRO A 185 -12.70 3.12 -9.90
C PRO A 185 -12.38 1.62 -9.97
N PRO A 186 -12.20 1.08 -11.19
CA PRO A 186 -11.84 -0.31 -11.38
C PRO A 186 -10.55 -0.67 -10.61
N ILE A 187 -10.61 -1.76 -9.85
CA ILE A 187 -9.49 -2.33 -9.10
C ILE A 187 -8.73 -3.28 -10.04
N ASP A 188 -7.46 -2.97 -10.27
CA ASP A 188 -6.54 -3.84 -11.00
C ASP A 188 -6.00 -4.94 -10.07
N ALA A 189 -6.78 -6.01 -9.95
CA ALA A 189 -6.41 -7.17 -9.15
C ALA A 189 -5.14 -7.87 -9.66
N ALA A 190 -4.82 -7.74 -10.96
CA ALA A 190 -3.61 -8.31 -11.52
C ALA A 190 -2.37 -7.56 -11.03
N ALA A 191 -2.39 -6.23 -11.08
CA ALA A 191 -1.28 -5.41 -10.59
C ALA A 191 -1.01 -5.63 -9.09
N LEU A 192 -2.07 -5.67 -8.27
CA LEU A 192 -1.96 -5.90 -6.82
C LEU A 192 -1.39 -7.28 -6.49
N THR A 193 -1.88 -8.30 -7.18
CA THR A 193 -1.41 -9.68 -6.99
C THR A 193 0.02 -9.86 -7.50
N ARG A 194 0.40 -9.18 -8.60
CA ARG A 194 1.78 -9.19 -9.13
C ARG A 194 2.77 -8.65 -8.09
N ARG A 195 2.42 -7.55 -7.40
CA ARG A 195 3.23 -7.01 -6.30
C ARG A 195 3.38 -8.02 -5.15
N ALA A 196 2.31 -8.72 -4.77
CA ALA A 196 2.39 -9.75 -3.73
C ALA A 196 3.29 -10.93 -4.15
N LEU A 197 3.22 -11.37 -5.41
CA LEU A 197 4.08 -12.42 -5.96
C LEU A 197 5.53 -11.98 -6.15
N GLY A 198 5.81 -10.68 -6.31
CA GLY A 198 7.18 -10.16 -6.23
C GLY A 198 7.84 -10.50 -4.88
N ARG A 199 7.09 -10.41 -3.78
CA ARG A 199 7.58 -10.84 -2.46
C ARG A 199 7.84 -12.34 -2.37
N LEU A 200 7.08 -13.15 -3.12
CA LEU A 200 7.36 -14.59 -3.25
C LEU A 200 8.69 -14.82 -3.97
N VAL A 201 8.94 -14.12 -5.08
CA VAL A 201 10.20 -14.15 -5.83
C VAL A 201 11.40 -13.84 -4.92
N ASP A 202 11.32 -12.73 -4.17
CA ASP A 202 12.37 -12.34 -3.23
C ASP A 202 12.59 -13.40 -2.14
N ARG A 203 11.51 -13.92 -1.55
CA ARG A 203 11.57 -14.98 -0.52
C ARG A 203 12.13 -16.31 -1.05
N LEU A 204 12.08 -16.54 -2.35
CA LEU A 204 12.69 -17.70 -3.01
C LEU A 204 14.16 -17.47 -3.38
N GLY A 205 14.68 -16.25 -3.19
CA GLY A 205 16.06 -15.89 -3.54
C GLY A 205 16.25 -15.53 -5.01
N TYR A 206 15.17 -15.19 -5.72
CA TYR A 206 15.19 -14.77 -7.12
C TYR A 206 15.02 -13.24 -7.21
N ARG A 207 15.34 -12.68 -8.37
CA ARG A 207 15.08 -11.29 -8.76
C ARG A 207 13.97 -11.27 -9.80
N LEU A 208 13.10 -10.25 -9.76
CA LEU A 208 12.06 -10.10 -10.77
C LEU A 208 12.69 -9.70 -12.11
N ALA A 209 12.39 -10.44 -13.17
CA ALA A 209 12.89 -10.18 -14.52
C ALA A 209 12.28 -8.91 -15.11
N GLY A 210 13.11 -8.12 -15.78
CA GLY A 210 12.66 -7.02 -16.65
C GLY A 210 12.00 -7.54 -17.93
N ASP A 211 11.37 -6.63 -18.68
CA ASP A 211 10.72 -7.00 -19.94
C ASP A 211 11.75 -7.54 -20.95
N GLY A 212 11.53 -8.75 -21.45
CA GLY A 212 12.41 -9.42 -22.42
C GLY A 212 13.61 -10.18 -21.82
N GLU A 213 13.78 -10.22 -20.50
CA GLU A 213 14.84 -11.01 -19.87
C GLU A 213 14.46 -12.50 -19.74
N GLY A 214 15.42 -13.39 -20.01
CA GLY A 214 15.27 -14.82 -19.77
C GLY A 214 15.23 -15.14 -18.28
N ALA A 215 14.14 -15.72 -17.80
CA ALA A 215 13.98 -16.09 -16.39
C ALA A 215 14.22 -17.58 -16.13
N ALA A 216 14.95 -17.88 -15.06
CA ALA A 216 15.17 -19.23 -14.56
C ALA A 216 13.90 -19.82 -13.90
N LEU A 217 12.99 -18.96 -13.46
CA LEU A 217 11.73 -19.34 -12.83
C LEU A 217 10.56 -18.56 -13.44
N THR A 218 9.46 -19.24 -13.75
CA THR A 218 8.22 -18.60 -14.18
C THR A 218 7.14 -18.84 -13.15
N ILE A 219 6.52 -17.76 -12.67
CA ILE A 219 5.39 -17.78 -11.75
C ILE A 219 4.18 -17.20 -12.47
N THR A 220 3.12 -17.99 -12.61
CA THR A 220 1.85 -17.56 -13.16
C THR A 220 0.77 -17.67 -12.08
N ALA A 221 -0.05 -16.62 -11.96
CA ALA A 221 -1.24 -16.64 -11.12
C ALA A 221 -2.48 -16.27 -11.94
N ASP A 222 -3.41 -17.21 -12.08
CA ASP A 222 -4.73 -16.95 -12.66
C ASP A 222 -5.73 -16.77 -11.50
N ILE A 223 -6.31 -15.57 -11.38
CA ILE A 223 -7.36 -15.29 -10.41
C ILE A 223 -8.67 -15.88 -10.94
N LEU A 224 -9.03 -17.07 -10.43
CA LEU A 224 -10.21 -17.82 -10.85
C LEU A 224 -11.50 -17.28 -10.22
N GLY A 225 -11.38 -16.68 -9.03
CA GLY A 225 -12.49 -16.05 -8.35
C GLY A 225 -12.01 -15.18 -7.21
N LEU A 226 -12.61 -14.01 -7.06
CA LEU A 226 -12.39 -13.14 -5.92
C LEU A 226 -13.73 -12.57 -5.50
N THR A 227 -14.17 -12.94 -4.29
CA THR A 227 -15.34 -12.36 -3.66
C THR A 227 -14.87 -11.37 -2.62
N ALA A 228 -15.37 -10.16 -2.67
CA ALA A 228 -15.14 -9.12 -1.68
C ALA A 228 -16.49 -8.48 -1.35
N ASP A 229 -16.77 -8.35 -0.06
CA ASP A 229 -17.98 -7.72 0.45
C ASP A 229 -17.66 -6.99 1.75
N PHE A 230 -18.67 -6.37 2.36
CA PHE A 230 -18.57 -5.70 3.64
C PHE A 230 -19.51 -6.34 4.66
N GLN A 231 -18.98 -6.67 5.84
CA GLN A 231 -19.78 -6.97 7.02
C GLN A 231 -19.83 -5.69 7.89
N GLY A 232 -20.87 -4.89 7.70
CA GLY A 232 -20.92 -3.53 8.25
C GLY A 232 -19.87 -2.64 7.58
N THR A 233 -18.92 -2.13 8.37
CA THR A 233 -17.79 -1.30 7.90
C THR A 233 -16.48 -2.06 7.74
N VAL A 234 -16.49 -3.38 7.95
CA VAL A 234 -15.31 -4.24 7.86
C VAL A 234 -15.35 -5.00 6.53
N PRO A 235 -14.35 -4.86 5.65
CA PRO A 235 -14.31 -5.60 4.41
C PRO A 235 -13.93 -7.07 4.69
N ILE A 236 -14.64 -8.00 4.06
CA ILE A 236 -14.38 -9.43 4.12
C ILE A 236 -14.22 -9.98 2.70
N GLY A 237 -13.32 -10.93 2.52
CA GLY A 237 -13.04 -11.45 1.19
C GLY A 237 -12.56 -12.89 1.17
N ARG A 238 -12.64 -13.50 -0.01
CA ARG A 238 -12.12 -14.83 -0.26
C ARG A 238 -11.68 -14.94 -1.70
N GLY A 239 -10.52 -15.56 -1.93
CA GLY A 239 -9.98 -15.75 -3.26
C GLY A 239 -9.77 -17.21 -3.62
N ARG A 240 -9.75 -17.44 -4.93
CA ARG A 240 -9.36 -18.69 -5.56
C ARG A 240 -8.40 -18.35 -6.69
N LEU A 241 -7.16 -18.79 -6.55
CA LEU A 241 -6.09 -18.53 -7.52
C LEU A 241 -5.51 -19.86 -7.98
N ARG A 242 -5.30 -20.05 -9.29
CA ARG A 242 -4.39 -21.08 -9.77
C ARG A 242 -2.99 -20.50 -9.74
N VAL A 243 -2.10 -21.09 -8.97
CA VAL A 243 -0.69 -20.70 -8.93
C VAL A 243 0.11 -21.81 -9.60
N THR A 244 0.83 -21.43 -10.64
CA THR A 244 1.72 -22.30 -11.39
C THR A 244 3.13 -21.75 -11.29
N VAL A 245 4.07 -22.57 -10.84
CA VAL A 245 5.49 -22.28 -10.74
C VAL A 245 6.23 -23.32 -11.57
N ALA A 246 7.08 -22.89 -12.48
CA ALA A 246 7.88 -23.76 -13.33
C ALA A 246 9.31 -23.23 -13.46
N ASP A 247 10.25 -24.14 -13.68
CA ASP A 247 11.61 -23.85 -14.11
C ASP A 247 11.87 -24.48 -15.49
N ALA A 248 13.11 -24.42 -15.98
CA ALA A 248 13.50 -25.00 -17.26
C ALA A 248 13.28 -26.53 -17.37
N ARG A 249 13.18 -27.25 -16.24
CA ARG A 249 12.93 -28.70 -16.15
C ARG A 249 11.44 -29.04 -16.06
N GLY A 250 10.56 -28.05 -16.03
CA GLY A 250 9.10 -28.23 -16.01
C GLY A 250 8.45 -27.79 -14.70
N PRO A 251 7.15 -28.09 -14.51
CA PRO A 251 6.36 -27.55 -13.40
C PRO A 251 6.88 -28.03 -12.04
N LEU A 252 7.02 -27.09 -11.11
CA LEU A 252 7.37 -27.31 -9.69
C LEU A 252 6.12 -27.35 -8.82
N PHE A 253 5.17 -26.49 -9.13
CA PHE A 253 3.92 -26.34 -8.41
C PHE A 253 2.82 -25.94 -9.39
N ASP A 254 1.69 -26.62 -9.34
CA ASP A 254 0.52 -26.23 -10.14
C ASP A 254 -0.73 -26.62 -9.38
N ARG A 255 -1.31 -25.67 -8.65
CA ARG A 255 -2.48 -25.91 -7.81
C ARG A 255 -3.41 -24.72 -7.79
N VAL A 256 -4.69 -25.05 -7.60
CA VAL A 256 -5.70 -24.09 -7.22
C VAL A 256 -5.62 -23.89 -5.70
N VAL A 257 -5.18 -22.71 -5.29
CA VAL A 257 -5.19 -22.26 -3.90
C VAL A 257 -6.52 -21.57 -3.62
N ARG A 258 -7.25 -22.08 -2.63
CA ARG A 258 -8.41 -21.41 -2.05
C ARG A 258 -7.93 -20.74 -0.77
N THR A 259 -8.12 -19.44 -0.65
CA THR A 259 -7.86 -18.78 0.62
C THR A 259 -9.02 -19.05 1.57
N ASP A 260 -8.73 -18.92 2.86
CA ASP A 260 -9.79 -18.75 3.85
C ASP A 260 -10.42 -17.37 3.71
N THR A 261 -11.43 -17.11 4.55
CA THR A 261 -11.99 -15.77 4.67
C THR A 261 -10.92 -14.84 5.22
N VAL A 262 -10.50 -13.89 4.40
CA VAL A 262 -9.68 -12.77 4.85
C VAL A 262 -10.60 -11.69 5.39
N VAL A 263 -10.24 -11.17 6.55
CA VAL A 263 -10.98 -10.10 7.22
C VAL A 263 -10.05 -8.91 7.26
N GLY A 264 -10.44 -7.82 6.59
CA GLY A 264 -9.77 -6.54 6.75
C GLY A 264 -10.14 -5.93 8.09
N SER A 265 -9.72 -4.70 8.32
CA SER A 265 -10.19 -3.92 9.47
C SER A 265 -11.16 -2.84 9.02
N ARG A 266 -11.83 -2.24 10.00
CA ARG A 266 -12.73 -1.12 9.75
C ARG A 266 -12.01 -0.03 8.93
N GLY A 267 -12.65 0.38 7.84
CA GLY A 267 -12.13 1.42 6.94
C GLY A 267 -11.07 0.98 5.93
N ASP A 268 -10.67 -0.30 5.93
CA ASP A 268 -9.89 -0.86 4.84
C ASP A 268 -10.69 -0.87 3.54
N ARG A 269 -9.98 -0.84 2.42
CA ARG A 269 -10.56 -0.86 1.08
C ARG A 269 -10.58 -2.28 0.51
N ILE A 270 -11.35 -2.49 -0.55
CA ILE A 270 -11.38 -3.78 -1.27
C ILE A 270 -10.00 -4.13 -1.85
N ASP A 271 -9.19 -3.14 -2.26
CA ASP A 271 -7.84 -3.43 -2.75
C ASP A 271 -6.92 -4.00 -1.66
N THR A 272 -7.14 -3.62 -0.40
CA THR A 272 -6.50 -4.25 0.77
C THR A 272 -6.85 -5.74 0.85
N LEU A 273 -8.12 -6.11 0.67
CA LEU A 273 -8.51 -7.53 0.64
C LEU A 273 -7.84 -8.29 -0.49
N VAL A 274 -7.72 -7.71 -1.69
CA VAL A 274 -7.02 -8.35 -2.81
C VAL A 274 -5.57 -8.65 -2.44
N ARG A 275 -4.89 -7.71 -1.78
CA ARG A 275 -3.51 -7.90 -1.30
C ARG A 275 -3.42 -9.00 -0.24
N LEU A 276 -4.36 -9.05 0.70
CA LEU A 276 -4.41 -10.07 1.77
C LEU A 276 -4.65 -11.47 1.19
N VAL A 277 -5.59 -11.60 0.26
CA VAL A 277 -5.83 -12.85 -0.47
C VAL A 277 -4.57 -13.30 -1.21
N ALA A 278 -3.93 -12.39 -1.95
CA ALA A 278 -2.72 -12.73 -2.71
C ALA A 278 -1.56 -13.13 -1.79
N ALA A 279 -1.41 -12.46 -0.64
CA ALA A 279 -0.41 -12.80 0.37
C ALA A 279 -0.65 -14.19 0.98
N GLN A 280 -1.90 -14.52 1.35
CA GLN A 280 -2.24 -15.85 1.86
C GLN A 280 -1.98 -16.93 0.80
N ALA A 281 -2.27 -16.66 -0.48
CA ALA A 281 -1.95 -17.59 -1.55
C ALA A 281 -0.43 -17.83 -1.71
N VAL A 282 0.38 -16.78 -1.53
CA VAL A 282 1.84 -16.86 -1.48
C VAL A 282 2.31 -17.72 -0.32
N ASP A 283 1.76 -17.51 0.88
CA ASP A 283 2.16 -18.25 2.08
C ASP A 283 1.81 -19.75 1.98
N VAL A 284 0.72 -20.10 1.29
CA VAL A 284 0.39 -21.51 0.98
C VAL A 284 1.36 -22.11 -0.06
N ALA A 285 1.72 -21.37 -1.11
CA ALA A 285 2.56 -21.88 -2.19
C ALA A 285 4.05 -22.00 -1.79
N LEU A 286 4.56 -21.04 -1.03
CA LEU A 286 5.97 -20.89 -0.68
C LEU A 286 6.64 -22.17 -0.13
N PRO A 287 6.12 -22.84 0.93
CA PRO A 287 6.80 -24.01 1.49
C PRO A 287 6.92 -25.16 0.49
N ARG A 288 5.88 -25.38 -0.33
CA ARG A 288 5.86 -26.45 -1.34
C ARG A 288 6.82 -26.16 -2.49
N VAL A 289 6.87 -24.92 -2.94
CA VAL A 289 7.81 -24.50 -3.99
C VAL A 289 9.25 -24.64 -3.50
N ARG A 290 9.55 -24.21 -2.27
CA ARG A 290 10.89 -24.35 -1.66
C ARG A 290 11.34 -25.80 -1.58
N GLU A 291 10.46 -26.68 -1.09
CA GLU A 291 10.73 -28.12 -1.00
C GLU A 291 11.08 -28.73 -2.36
N ARG A 292 10.28 -28.42 -3.40
CA ARG A 292 10.51 -28.93 -4.76
C ARG A 292 11.75 -28.35 -5.43
N LEU A 293 12.07 -27.09 -5.18
CA LEU A 293 13.32 -26.48 -5.65
C LEU A 293 14.55 -27.10 -4.98
N ALA A 294 14.49 -27.35 -3.67
CA ALA A 294 15.57 -28.01 -2.95
C ALA A 294 15.83 -29.42 -3.49
N ALA A 295 14.78 -30.19 -3.78
CA ALA A 295 14.90 -31.53 -4.37
C ALA A 295 15.52 -31.55 -5.78
N ARG A 296 15.51 -30.42 -6.50
CA ARG A 296 16.10 -30.29 -7.84
C ARG A 296 17.54 -29.77 -7.83
N ARG A 297 18.07 -29.31 -6.69
CA ARG A 297 19.48 -28.89 -6.63
C ARG A 297 20.37 -30.13 -6.75
N PRO A 298 21.36 -30.14 -7.66
CA PRO A 298 22.37 -31.19 -7.67
C PRO A 298 23.10 -31.19 -6.32
N ARG A 299 23.34 -32.39 -5.78
CA ARG A 299 24.20 -32.59 -4.60
C ARG A 299 25.65 -32.31 -4.96
#